data_AF-A0A7C8AGG5-F1
#
_entry.id   AF-A0A7C8AGG5-F1
#
_cell.length_a   1.000
_cell.length_b   1.000
_cell.length_c   1.000
_cell.angle_alpha   90.00
_cell.angle_beta   90.00
_cell.angle_gamma   90.00
#
_symmetry.space_group_name_H-M   'P 1'
#
loop_
_entity.id
_entity.type
_entity.pdbx_description
1 polymer ?
#
loop_
_entity_poly.entity_id
_entity_poly.type
_entity_poly.pdbx_seq_one_letter_code
_entity_poly.pdbx_strand_id
1 'polypeptide(L)'
;MSRTNLQKDSPESEEQRRFSQSQYDMLLGCSGKKDITEWNRWRKDNPDEEVLLERADFKGAFLRSADMKEAFLKGADLNGAQMTDADFSASNLNDAKLRDSDLKGADLSEARVCGADFYHAHMEVVDLTGADLSGAKLLRVHLQHGSIFECNLEGADLWRAHLEGVFLSKSCLKGANFTEVIVSGATLIDNCRVDRRTDFSGVGLHQARIDPGTRQLLEYNARRKHWEVWYEGHVFLKWPVKWFWALSDYGLSTLRVMKWFLIFAIFFAVVYYLWGAFDYHFLGIESRPGIVSSLFVLEETNEPVSSGQAPVRALYFSIVTMTTLGFGDMYANVATKIDNMYANMRCVCGHLLLTIQVIMGYVLLGALVTRFAVLFTAGGPAGKFEPIDKDIKTNVKT
;
A
#
# COMPACT_ATOMS: atom_id res chain seq x y z
N MET A 1 -26.13 -2.31 63.38
CA MET A 1 -26.54 -0.98 62.87
C MET A 1 -25.39 -0.05 63.23
N SER A 2 -24.55 0.39 62.30
CA SER A 2 -24.87 1.36 61.26
C SER A 2 -24.03 1.11 60.00
N ARG A 3 -24.70 1.07 58.84
CA ARG A 3 -24.07 1.11 57.53
C ARG A 3 -23.87 2.58 57.16
N THR A 4 -22.63 3.00 57.04
CA THR A 4 -22.22 4.23 56.37
C THR A 4 -22.46 4.06 54.87
N ASN A 5 -23.29 4.93 54.31
CA ASN A 5 -23.55 5.02 52.88
C ASN A 5 -22.28 5.46 52.16
N LEU A 6 -21.62 4.52 51.47
CA LEU A 6 -20.72 4.83 50.37
C LEU A 6 -21.59 5.19 49.17
N GLN A 7 -21.77 6.48 48.93
CA GLN A 7 -22.32 7.00 47.68
C GLN A 7 -21.28 6.70 46.60
N LYS A 8 -21.62 5.77 45.72
CA LYS A 8 -20.86 5.43 44.51
C LYS A 8 -20.93 6.66 43.60
N ASP A 9 -19.80 7.33 43.39
CA ASP A 9 -19.67 8.32 42.33
C ASP A 9 -20.04 7.65 40.99
N SER A 10 -21.04 8.20 40.32
CA SER A 10 -21.51 7.74 39.01
C SER A 10 -20.51 8.16 37.91
N PRO A 11 -20.24 7.33 36.89
CA PRO A 11 -19.34 7.71 35.79
C PRO A 11 -19.76 8.97 35.02
N GLU A 12 -21.01 9.43 35.16
CA GLU A 12 -21.51 10.68 34.58
C GLU A 12 -20.90 11.95 35.22
N SER A 13 -20.32 11.90 36.41
CA SER A 13 -19.72 13.08 37.07
C SER A 13 -18.26 13.35 36.63
N GLU A 14 -17.56 12.35 36.07
CA GLU A 14 -16.21 12.53 35.50
C GLU A 14 -16.22 13.07 34.06
N GLU A 15 -17.25 12.75 33.26
CA GLU A 15 -17.46 13.38 31.94
C GLU A 15 -17.84 14.87 32.04
N GLN A 16 -18.31 15.33 33.21
CA GLN A 16 -18.78 16.71 33.42
C GLN A 16 -17.69 17.74 33.76
N ARG A 17 -16.42 17.36 33.98
CA ARG A 17 -15.34 18.30 34.32
C ARG A 17 -14.24 18.36 33.26
N ARG A 18 -14.59 18.68 32.02
CA ARG A 18 -13.61 18.86 30.93
C ARG A 18 -13.69 20.19 30.19
N PHE A 19 -14.49 21.12 30.72
CA PHE A 19 -14.61 22.48 30.24
C PHE A 19 -14.59 23.47 31.42
N SER A 20 -13.72 24.46 31.36
CA SER A 20 -13.57 25.52 32.35
C SER A 20 -13.95 26.87 31.75
N GLN A 21 -15.05 27.45 32.24
CA GLN A 21 -15.53 28.74 31.76
C GLN A 21 -14.53 29.88 32.03
N SER A 22 -13.84 29.86 33.18
CA SER A 22 -12.86 30.89 33.52
C SER A 22 -11.65 30.87 32.58
N GLN A 23 -11.14 29.68 32.24
CA GLN A 23 -10.06 29.52 31.29
C GLN A 23 -10.50 29.95 29.88
N TYR A 24 -11.71 29.57 29.47
CA TYR A 24 -12.29 29.97 28.19
C TYR A 24 -12.43 31.50 28.06
N ASP A 25 -13.02 32.15 29.07
CA ASP A 25 -13.24 33.60 29.07
C ASP A 25 -11.91 34.37 29.10
N MET A 26 -10.92 33.89 29.87
CA MET A 26 -9.57 34.47 29.90
C MET A 26 -8.92 34.41 28.52
N LEU A 27 -8.93 33.24 27.87
CA LEU A 27 -8.32 33.05 26.57
C LEU A 27 -9.03 33.85 25.48
N LEU A 28 -10.36 33.92 25.51
CA LEU A 28 -11.14 34.75 24.59
C LEU A 28 -10.89 36.25 24.82
N GLY A 29 -10.72 36.67 26.07
CA GLY A 29 -10.30 38.03 26.43
C GLY A 29 -8.92 38.38 25.88
N CYS A 30 -7.94 37.47 26.01
CA CYS A 30 -6.60 37.61 25.42
C CYS A 30 -6.67 37.71 23.88
N SER A 31 -7.46 36.82 23.26
CA SER A 31 -7.70 36.79 21.82
C SER A 31 -8.31 38.11 21.31
N GLY A 32 -9.32 38.64 22.00
CA GLY A 32 -9.94 39.92 21.65
C GLY A 32 -8.99 41.12 21.73
N LYS A 33 -8.03 41.09 22.66
CA LYS A 33 -6.94 42.08 22.78
C LYS A 33 -5.80 41.83 21.79
N LYS A 34 -5.75 40.65 21.15
CA LYS A 34 -4.61 40.13 20.38
C LYS A 34 -3.30 40.11 21.18
N ASP A 35 -3.42 39.82 22.47
CA ASP A 35 -2.29 39.74 23.40
C ASP A 35 -2.47 38.50 24.29
N ILE A 36 -1.65 37.48 24.05
CA ILE A 36 -1.69 36.19 24.76
C ILE A 36 -0.88 36.19 26.06
N THR A 37 -0.21 37.30 26.39
CA THR A 37 0.75 37.36 27.52
C THR A 37 0.09 37.03 28.86
N GLU A 38 -1.18 37.42 29.03
CA GLU A 38 -1.96 37.13 30.23
C GLU A 38 -2.20 35.62 30.41
N TRP A 39 -2.60 34.93 29.33
CA TRP A 39 -2.78 33.47 29.31
C TRP A 39 -1.46 32.74 29.59
N ASN A 40 -0.38 33.09 28.87
CA ASN A 40 0.91 32.42 29.05
C ASN A 40 1.50 32.67 30.45
N ARG A 41 1.25 33.83 31.05
CA ARG A 41 1.63 34.10 32.45
C ARG A 41 0.83 33.20 33.40
N TRP A 42 -0.48 33.08 33.19
CA TRP A 42 -1.32 32.20 34.00
C TRP A 42 -0.89 30.73 33.90
N ARG A 43 -0.54 30.22 32.70
CA ARG A 43 0.02 28.88 32.52
C ARG A 43 1.31 28.67 33.30
N LYS A 44 2.20 29.66 33.25
CA LYS A 44 3.47 29.62 34.00
C LYS A 44 3.27 29.62 35.51
N ASP A 45 2.29 30.38 36.00
CA ASP A 45 1.99 30.50 37.42
C ASP A 45 1.18 29.30 37.96
N ASN A 46 0.51 28.53 37.08
CA ASN A 46 -0.32 27.37 37.42
C ASN A 46 0.06 26.12 36.60
N PRO A 47 1.28 25.58 36.77
CA PRO A 47 1.76 24.45 35.96
C PRO A 47 1.00 23.14 36.21
N ASP A 48 0.45 22.96 37.41
CA ASP A 48 -0.30 21.76 37.81
C ASP A 48 -1.79 21.84 37.43
N GLU A 49 -2.26 22.99 36.94
CA GLU A 49 -3.66 23.16 36.57
C GLU A 49 -3.90 22.69 35.13
N GLU A 50 -4.81 21.73 34.98
CA GLU A 50 -5.22 21.20 33.69
C GLU A 50 -5.97 22.26 32.87
N VAL A 51 -5.65 22.36 31.58
CA VAL A 51 -6.38 23.22 30.64
C VAL A 51 -7.57 22.45 30.08
N LEU A 52 -8.76 22.80 30.53
CA LEU A 52 -10.01 22.09 30.26
C LEU A 52 -10.87 22.91 29.30
N LEU A 53 -10.78 22.62 28.00
CA LEU A 53 -11.42 23.40 26.93
C LEU A 53 -12.10 22.48 25.89
N GLU A 54 -12.61 21.32 26.30
CA GLU A 54 -13.30 20.41 25.39
C GLU A 54 -14.52 21.10 24.77
N ARG A 55 -14.68 20.98 23.45
CA ARG A 55 -15.77 21.59 22.66
C ARG A 55 -15.86 23.13 22.75
N ALA A 56 -14.80 23.79 23.21
CA ALA A 56 -14.73 25.25 23.23
C ALA A 56 -14.84 25.84 21.81
N ASP A 57 -15.49 27.00 21.68
CA ASP A 57 -15.56 27.76 20.43
C ASP A 57 -14.48 28.85 20.40
N PHE A 58 -13.45 28.60 19.60
CA PHE A 58 -12.33 29.49 19.32
C PHE A 58 -12.25 29.85 17.83
N LYS A 59 -13.38 29.83 17.12
CA LYS A 59 -13.44 30.14 15.70
C LYS A 59 -12.84 31.53 15.42
N GLY A 60 -11.80 31.57 14.58
CA GLY A 60 -11.11 32.81 14.23
C GLY A 60 -10.34 33.48 15.37
N ALA A 61 -10.15 32.79 16.50
CA ALA A 61 -9.47 33.35 17.66
C ALA A 61 -7.98 33.66 17.38
N PHE A 62 -7.46 34.69 18.04
CA PHE A 62 -6.04 34.98 18.07
C PHE A 62 -5.39 34.21 19.22
N LEU A 63 -4.65 33.16 18.87
CA LEU A 63 -3.97 32.23 19.78
C LEU A 63 -2.48 32.08 19.43
N ARG A 64 -1.89 33.08 18.78
CA ARG A 64 -0.48 33.04 18.37
C ARG A 64 0.42 32.93 19.60
N SER A 65 1.36 32.00 19.55
CA SER A 65 2.29 31.70 20.65
C SER A 65 1.58 31.36 21.98
N ALA A 66 0.33 30.89 21.94
CA ALA A 66 -0.37 30.44 23.12
C ALA A 66 0.27 29.15 23.66
N ASP A 67 0.51 29.12 24.97
CA ASP A 67 0.86 27.89 25.69
C ASP A 67 -0.42 27.09 25.93
N MET A 68 -0.68 26.13 25.06
CA MET A 68 -1.80 25.19 25.15
C MET A 68 -1.27 23.77 25.44
N LYS A 69 -0.06 23.65 25.99
CA LYS A 69 0.56 22.36 26.27
C LYS A 69 -0.33 21.51 27.18
N GLU A 70 -0.45 20.23 26.84
CA GLU A 70 -1.27 19.23 27.55
C GLU A 70 -2.76 19.62 27.67
N ALA A 71 -3.26 20.53 26.82
CA ALA A 71 -4.64 20.97 26.90
C ALA A 71 -5.65 19.91 26.42
N PHE A 72 -6.79 19.85 27.10
CA PHE A 72 -7.95 19.07 26.70
C PHE A 72 -8.84 19.91 25.77
N LEU A 73 -8.71 19.70 24.46
CA LEU A 73 -9.37 20.44 23.39
C LEU A 73 -10.24 19.53 22.50
N LYS A 74 -10.66 18.36 23.01
CA LYS A 74 -11.44 17.39 22.25
C LYS A 74 -12.69 18.06 21.66
N GLY A 75 -12.85 17.99 20.34
CA GLY A 75 -13.98 18.56 19.63
C GLY A 75 -14.07 20.09 19.64
N ALA A 76 -13.02 20.81 20.06
CA ALA A 76 -12.98 22.27 20.01
C ALA A 76 -13.11 22.78 18.56
N ASP A 77 -13.76 23.94 18.39
CA ASP A 77 -13.89 24.62 17.11
C ASP A 77 -12.80 25.69 17.00
N LEU A 78 -11.73 25.37 16.27
CA LEU A 78 -10.57 26.22 16.01
C LEU A 78 -10.53 26.65 14.53
N ASN A 79 -11.67 26.59 13.83
CA ASN A 79 -11.74 26.93 12.41
C ASN A 79 -11.28 28.38 12.19
N GLY A 80 -10.32 28.59 11.28
CA GLY A 80 -9.76 29.90 10.98
C GLY A 80 -8.96 30.56 12.12
N ALA A 81 -8.70 29.85 13.22
CA ALA A 81 -7.92 30.41 14.34
C ALA A 81 -6.47 30.69 13.92
N GLN A 82 -5.89 31.74 14.50
CA GLN A 82 -4.50 32.14 14.30
C GLN A 82 -3.65 31.58 15.42
N MET A 83 -2.96 30.48 15.18
CA MET A 83 -2.20 29.69 16.14
C MET A 83 -0.71 29.56 15.74
N THR A 84 -0.19 30.55 15.01
CA THR A 84 1.23 30.62 14.64
C THR A 84 2.11 30.50 15.88
N ASP A 85 3.10 29.61 15.84
CA ASP A 85 4.04 29.31 16.93
C ASP A 85 3.39 28.92 18.28
N ALA A 86 2.13 28.47 18.29
CA ALA A 86 1.46 27.99 19.50
C ALA A 86 1.99 26.61 19.93
N ASP A 87 2.03 26.36 21.23
CA ASP A 87 2.44 25.08 21.80
C ASP A 87 1.19 24.25 22.14
N PHE A 88 0.92 23.21 21.35
CA PHE A 88 -0.09 22.19 21.59
C PHE A 88 0.55 20.83 21.91
N SER A 89 1.81 20.80 22.33
CA SER A 89 2.50 19.55 22.65
C SER A 89 1.71 18.73 23.69
N ALA A 90 1.62 17.42 23.47
CA ALA A 90 0.86 16.46 24.27
C ALA A 90 -0.65 16.80 24.47
N SER A 91 -1.21 17.71 23.69
CA SER A 91 -2.63 18.10 23.80
C SER A 91 -3.57 17.04 23.23
N ASN A 92 -4.80 17.02 23.73
CA ASN A 92 -5.88 16.22 23.17
C ASN A 92 -6.80 17.08 22.29
N LEU A 93 -6.56 17.04 21.00
CA LEU A 93 -7.29 17.70 19.92
C LEU A 93 -8.14 16.70 19.11
N ASN A 94 -8.46 15.54 19.66
CA ASN A 94 -9.29 14.55 18.97
C ASN A 94 -10.62 15.18 18.53
N ASP A 95 -11.04 14.88 17.30
CA ASP A 95 -12.27 15.40 16.68
C ASP A 95 -12.33 16.95 16.59
N ALA A 96 -11.25 17.68 16.85
CA ALA A 96 -11.21 19.14 16.76
C ALA A 96 -11.38 19.61 15.30
N LYS A 97 -11.96 20.79 15.11
CA LYS A 97 -12.16 21.41 13.80
C LYS A 97 -11.12 22.50 13.61
N LEU A 98 -10.23 22.33 12.65
CA LEU A 98 -9.06 23.17 12.38
C LEU A 98 -9.05 23.58 10.89
N ARG A 99 -10.24 23.74 10.28
CA ARG A 99 -10.34 24.11 8.87
C ARG A 99 -9.86 25.53 8.69
N ASP A 100 -9.08 25.76 7.64
CA ASP A 100 -8.54 27.07 7.27
C ASP A 100 -7.74 27.78 8.40
N SER A 101 -7.25 27.05 9.41
CA SER A 101 -6.48 27.61 10.52
C SER A 101 -5.02 27.85 10.17
N ASP A 102 -4.37 28.80 10.87
CA ASP A 102 -2.94 29.09 10.75
C ASP A 102 -2.17 28.48 11.94
N LEU A 103 -1.52 27.35 11.69
CA LEU A 103 -0.67 26.57 12.63
C LEU A 103 0.80 26.63 12.22
N LYS A 104 1.22 27.64 11.45
CA LYS A 104 2.60 27.75 11.02
C LYS A 104 3.54 27.78 12.24
N GLY A 105 4.54 26.90 12.25
CA GLY A 105 5.52 26.78 13.34
C GLY A 105 4.95 26.26 14.67
N ALA A 106 3.69 25.83 14.72
CA ALA A 106 3.10 25.28 15.93
C ALA A 106 3.76 23.95 16.33
N ASP A 107 3.82 23.70 17.64
CA ASP A 107 4.26 22.42 18.19
C ASP A 107 3.02 21.56 18.48
N LEU A 108 2.88 20.45 17.75
CA LEU A 108 1.88 19.41 17.95
C LEU A 108 2.55 18.06 18.29
N SER A 109 3.77 18.10 18.81
CA SER A 109 4.49 16.89 19.22
C SER A 109 3.70 16.14 20.30
N GLU A 110 3.63 14.81 20.18
CA GLU A 110 2.89 13.91 21.06
C GLU A 110 1.37 14.21 21.17
N ALA A 111 0.84 15.13 20.37
CA ALA A 111 -0.57 15.50 20.42
C ALA A 111 -1.45 14.37 19.87
N ARG A 112 -2.66 14.27 20.42
CA ARG A 112 -3.71 13.38 19.92
C ARG A 112 -4.65 14.19 19.06
N VAL A 113 -4.61 13.96 17.74
CA VAL A 113 -5.43 14.66 16.74
C VAL A 113 -6.25 13.65 15.92
N CYS A 114 -6.66 12.54 16.55
CA CYS A 114 -7.44 11.49 15.92
C CYS A 114 -8.75 12.07 15.39
N GLY A 115 -9.08 11.81 14.12
CA GLY A 115 -10.31 12.29 13.49
C GLY A 115 -10.44 13.82 13.33
N ALA A 116 -9.41 14.59 13.70
CA ALA A 116 -9.42 16.05 13.59
C ALA A 116 -9.47 16.50 12.11
N ASP A 117 -10.08 17.67 11.88
CA ASP A 117 -10.32 18.21 10.54
C ASP A 117 -9.45 19.42 10.24
N PHE A 118 -8.32 19.20 9.59
CA PHE A 118 -7.35 20.21 9.16
C PHE A 118 -7.58 20.65 7.71
N TYR A 119 -8.77 20.49 7.13
CA TYR A 119 -8.99 20.85 5.73
C TYR A 119 -8.45 22.26 5.41
N HIS A 120 -7.50 22.33 4.47
CA HIS A 120 -6.88 23.59 4.03
C HIS A 120 -6.16 24.38 5.14
N ALA A 121 -5.69 23.71 6.20
CA ALA A 121 -4.89 24.36 7.25
C ALA A 121 -3.46 24.69 6.77
N HIS A 122 -2.95 25.81 7.26
CA HIS A 122 -1.56 26.24 7.10
C HIS A 122 -0.72 25.66 8.23
N MET A 123 0.15 24.70 7.92
CA MET A 123 0.94 23.93 8.90
C MET A 123 2.42 23.92 8.51
N GLU A 124 2.90 24.98 7.86
CA GLU A 124 4.30 25.07 7.45
C GLU A 124 5.21 25.05 8.68
N VAL A 125 6.27 24.24 8.66
CA VAL A 125 7.24 24.10 9.77
C VAL A 125 6.60 23.57 11.07
N VAL A 126 5.44 22.92 11.00
CA VAL A 126 4.81 22.27 12.18
C VAL A 126 5.67 21.09 12.67
N ASP A 127 5.70 20.89 13.99
CA ASP A 127 6.22 19.64 14.57
C ASP A 127 5.06 18.70 14.94
N LEU A 128 4.98 17.52 14.30
CA LEU A 128 4.00 16.48 14.62
C LEU A 128 4.67 15.25 15.27
N THR A 129 5.91 15.37 15.74
CA THR A 129 6.70 14.24 16.25
C THR A 129 5.93 13.45 17.30
N GLY A 130 5.73 12.15 17.08
CA GLY A 130 5.01 11.27 17.99
C GLY A 130 3.48 11.46 18.04
N ALA A 131 2.91 12.35 17.22
CA ALA A 131 1.46 12.61 17.23
C ALA A 131 0.63 11.44 16.70
N ASP A 132 -0.60 11.32 17.22
CA ASP A 132 -1.62 10.40 16.72
C ASP A 132 -2.60 11.14 15.80
N LEU A 133 -2.40 10.97 14.50
CA LEU A 133 -3.21 11.50 13.41
C LEU A 133 -4.14 10.44 12.80
N SER A 134 -4.46 9.37 13.53
CA SER A 134 -5.33 8.31 13.00
C SER A 134 -6.70 8.86 12.57
N GLY A 135 -7.08 8.58 11.33
CA GLY A 135 -8.32 9.07 10.72
C GLY A 135 -8.41 10.59 10.53
N ALA A 136 -7.33 11.35 10.73
CA ALA A 136 -7.33 12.79 10.56
C ALA A 136 -7.57 13.20 9.09
N LYS A 137 -8.27 14.31 8.89
CA LYS A 137 -8.55 14.89 7.56
C LYS A 137 -7.56 16.02 7.28
N LEU A 138 -6.53 15.73 6.52
CA LEU A 138 -5.43 16.63 6.13
C LEU A 138 -5.54 16.99 4.64
N LEU A 139 -6.75 17.08 4.09
CA LEU A 139 -6.94 17.35 2.67
C LEU A 139 -6.47 18.78 2.35
N ARG A 140 -5.60 18.91 1.34
CA ARG A 140 -5.04 20.20 0.88
C ARG A 140 -4.32 21.01 1.97
N VAL A 141 -3.77 20.36 2.99
CA VAL A 141 -2.95 21.06 4.00
C VAL A 141 -1.61 21.50 3.41
N HIS A 142 -1.08 22.57 3.99
CA HIS A 142 0.25 23.08 3.70
C HIS A 142 1.21 22.61 4.80
N LEU A 143 1.92 21.50 4.59
CA LEU A 143 2.84 20.89 5.58
C LEU A 143 4.31 21.13 5.24
N GLN A 144 4.64 22.11 4.40
CA GLN A 144 5.99 22.32 3.91
C GLN A 144 6.99 22.45 5.06
N HIS A 145 8.09 21.70 4.96
CA HIS A 145 9.15 21.65 5.98
C HIS A 145 8.71 21.17 7.38
N GLY A 146 7.53 20.56 7.51
CA GLY A 146 7.08 19.96 8.78
C GLY A 146 7.79 18.64 9.11
N SER A 147 7.74 18.26 10.39
CA SER A 147 8.24 16.98 10.90
C SER A 147 7.10 16.01 11.14
N ILE A 148 7.15 14.83 10.52
CA ILE A 148 6.21 13.72 10.74
C ILE A 148 7.02 12.47 11.12
N PHE A 149 7.62 12.53 12.30
CA PHE A 149 8.49 11.50 12.85
C PHE A 149 7.76 10.66 13.91
N GLU A 150 7.80 9.33 13.79
CA GLU A 150 7.19 8.40 14.76
C GLU A 150 5.68 8.63 14.98
N CYS A 151 4.99 9.15 13.96
CA CYS A 151 3.55 9.44 14.01
C CYS A 151 2.68 8.23 13.68
N ASN A 152 1.42 8.28 14.11
CA ASN A 152 0.37 7.39 13.61
C ASN A 152 -0.53 8.11 12.60
N LEU A 153 -0.47 7.75 11.33
CA LEU A 153 -1.32 8.28 10.25
C LEU A 153 -2.31 7.21 9.73
N GLU A 154 -2.62 6.19 10.53
CA GLU A 154 -3.52 5.13 10.07
C GLU A 154 -4.88 5.69 9.63
N GLY A 155 -5.24 5.42 8.37
CA GLY A 155 -6.49 5.90 7.77
C GLY A 155 -6.59 7.42 7.58
N ALA A 156 -5.51 8.18 7.77
CA ALA A 156 -5.50 9.63 7.53
C ALA A 156 -5.67 9.96 6.05
N ASP A 157 -6.31 11.09 5.75
CA ASP A 157 -6.54 11.55 4.38
C ASP A 157 -5.74 12.83 4.07
N LEU A 158 -4.67 12.69 3.29
CA LEU A 158 -3.77 13.76 2.85
C LEU A 158 -3.98 14.12 1.37
N TRP A 159 -5.16 13.85 0.79
CA TRP A 159 -5.40 14.14 -0.63
C TRP A 159 -4.99 15.57 -1.00
N ARG A 160 -4.10 15.69 -2.00
CA ARG A 160 -3.51 16.97 -2.47
C ARG A 160 -2.82 17.82 -1.40
N ALA A 161 -2.33 17.23 -0.32
CA ALA A 161 -1.51 17.94 0.65
C ALA A 161 -0.13 18.31 0.06
N HIS A 162 0.45 19.41 0.55
CA HIS A 162 1.77 19.89 0.16
C HIS A 162 2.81 19.42 1.17
N LEU A 163 3.64 18.44 0.80
CA LEU A 163 4.65 17.80 1.66
C LEU A 163 6.09 18.14 1.22
N GLU A 164 6.29 19.29 0.58
CA GLU A 164 7.60 19.73 0.11
C GLU A 164 8.57 19.90 1.29
N GLY A 165 9.67 19.16 1.30
CA GLY A 165 10.66 19.25 2.38
C GLY A 165 10.25 18.61 3.71
N VAL A 166 9.14 17.84 3.73
CA VAL A 166 8.70 17.11 4.93
C VAL A 166 9.63 15.94 5.25
N PHE A 167 9.87 15.73 6.55
CA PHE A 167 10.53 14.56 7.09
C PHE A 167 9.50 13.55 7.59
N LEU A 168 9.14 12.58 6.74
CA LEU A 168 8.22 11.50 7.08
C LEU A 168 9.02 10.24 7.42
N SER A 169 9.25 9.96 8.71
CA SER A 169 10.07 8.81 9.11
C SER A 169 9.49 8.03 10.27
N LYS A 170 9.67 6.69 10.25
CA LYS A 170 9.20 5.75 11.29
C LYS A 170 7.69 5.77 11.58
N SER A 171 6.91 6.40 10.71
CA SER A 171 5.49 6.63 10.89
C SER A 171 4.63 5.48 10.37
N CYS A 172 3.44 5.30 10.95
CA CYS A 172 2.44 4.31 10.52
C CYS A 172 1.54 4.92 9.43
N LEU A 173 1.59 4.40 8.20
CA LEU A 173 0.80 4.91 7.07
C LEU A 173 -0.28 3.93 6.60
N LYS A 174 -0.65 2.95 7.43
CA LYS A 174 -1.62 1.90 7.06
C LYS A 174 -2.94 2.54 6.60
N GLY A 175 -3.42 2.18 5.41
CA GLY A 175 -4.68 2.73 4.88
C GLY A 175 -4.74 4.24 4.66
N ALA A 176 -3.64 4.96 4.83
CA ALA A 176 -3.59 6.40 4.61
C ALA A 176 -3.70 6.74 3.11
N ASN A 177 -4.37 7.86 2.82
CA ASN A 177 -4.54 8.37 1.46
C ASN A 177 -3.58 9.53 1.19
N PHE A 178 -2.55 9.30 0.38
CA PHE A 178 -1.62 10.31 -0.14
C PHE A 178 -1.86 10.61 -1.63
N THR A 179 -3.06 10.34 -2.14
CA THR A 179 -3.36 10.57 -3.57
C THR A 179 -3.09 12.02 -3.96
N GLU A 180 -2.36 12.20 -5.07
CA GLU A 180 -1.99 13.52 -5.62
C GLU A 180 -1.26 14.45 -4.64
N VAL A 181 -0.60 13.89 -3.62
CA VAL A 181 0.28 14.65 -2.72
C VAL A 181 1.46 15.24 -3.50
N ILE A 182 1.75 16.50 -3.19
CA ILE A 182 2.85 17.25 -3.80
C ILE A 182 4.11 17.03 -2.95
N VAL A 183 5.16 16.51 -3.58
CA VAL A 183 6.45 16.23 -2.97
C VAL A 183 7.56 16.93 -3.75
N SER A 184 8.73 17.06 -3.15
CA SER A 184 9.93 17.61 -3.81
C SER A 184 11.17 16.74 -3.55
N GLY A 185 12.30 17.11 -4.15
CA GLY A 185 13.61 16.51 -3.87
C GLY A 185 14.05 16.57 -2.40
N ALA A 186 13.48 17.49 -1.63
CA ALA A 186 13.78 17.63 -0.21
C ALA A 186 12.90 16.72 0.68
N THR A 187 11.79 16.20 0.17
CA THR A 187 10.88 15.33 0.93
C THR A 187 11.55 13.97 1.19
N LEU A 188 11.63 13.58 2.47
CA LEU A 188 12.20 12.31 2.92
C LEU A 188 11.08 11.39 3.42
N ILE A 189 11.01 10.17 2.89
CA ILE A 189 10.14 9.10 3.37
C ILE A 189 11.00 7.90 3.74
N ASP A 190 11.11 7.61 5.03
CA ASP A 190 12.04 6.59 5.53
C ASP A 190 11.41 5.70 6.59
N ASN A 191 11.63 4.39 6.48
CA ASN A 191 11.23 3.40 7.49
C ASN A 191 9.74 3.49 7.88
N CYS A 192 8.87 3.83 6.92
CA CYS A 192 7.45 3.97 7.16
C CYS A 192 6.73 2.62 7.04
N ARG A 193 5.82 2.36 7.98
CA ARG A 193 5.01 1.14 7.98
C ARG A 193 3.81 1.32 7.06
N VAL A 194 3.77 0.57 5.96
CA VAL A 194 2.70 0.64 4.95
C VAL A 194 1.95 -0.68 4.83
N ASP A 195 0.65 -0.61 4.52
CA ASP A 195 -0.15 -1.79 4.16
C ASP A 195 -0.56 -1.72 2.68
N ARG A 196 -1.35 -2.69 2.23
CA ARG A 196 -1.83 -2.72 0.84
C ARG A 196 -2.87 -1.64 0.53
N ARG A 197 -3.42 -0.96 1.54
CA ARG A 197 -4.45 0.07 1.41
C ARG A 197 -3.83 1.47 1.32
N THR A 198 -2.60 1.66 1.82
CA THR A 198 -1.86 2.91 1.70
C THR A 198 -1.74 3.33 0.23
N ASP A 199 -2.20 4.54 -0.09
CA ASP A 199 -2.32 5.00 -1.47
C ASP A 199 -1.44 6.20 -1.77
N PHE A 200 -0.58 6.08 -2.79
CA PHE A 200 0.30 7.14 -3.29
C PHE A 200 0.08 7.37 -4.80
N SER A 201 -1.10 7.04 -5.31
CA SER A 201 -1.44 7.28 -6.72
C SER A 201 -1.36 8.77 -7.08
N GLY A 202 -0.78 9.08 -8.23
CA GLY A 202 -0.53 10.47 -8.65
C GLY A 202 0.63 11.19 -7.94
N VAL A 203 1.34 10.54 -7.01
CA VAL A 203 2.50 11.15 -6.34
C VAL A 203 3.78 10.97 -7.15
N GLY A 204 4.60 12.01 -7.23
CA GLY A 204 5.93 11.99 -7.83
C GLY A 204 6.96 11.21 -7.01
N LEU A 205 6.80 9.89 -6.82
CA LEU A 205 7.69 9.04 -6.00
C LEU A 205 9.16 9.06 -6.46
N HIS A 206 9.44 9.41 -7.72
CA HIS A 206 10.80 9.57 -8.24
C HIS A 206 11.49 10.86 -7.78
N GLN A 207 10.70 11.86 -7.37
CA GLN A 207 11.22 13.15 -6.90
C GLN A 207 11.58 13.09 -5.42
N ALA A 208 10.80 12.37 -4.61
CA ALA A 208 11.05 12.23 -3.18
C ALA A 208 12.22 11.26 -2.88
N ARG A 209 12.91 11.51 -1.77
CA ARG A 209 13.92 10.62 -1.22
C ARG A 209 13.21 9.55 -0.39
N ILE A 210 13.07 8.35 -0.95
CA ILE A 210 12.35 7.24 -0.31
C ILE A 210 13.30 6.08 -0.08
N ASP A 211 13.24 5.45 1.09
CA ASP A 211 14.01 4.23 1.34
C ASP A 211 13.62 3.11 0.35
N PRO A 212 14.57 2.25 -0.07
CA PRO A 212 14.31 1.26 -1.11
C PRO A 212 13.18 0.27 -0.80
N GLY A 213 12.95 -0.04 0.48
CA GLY A 213 11.94 -0.99 0.92
C GLY A 213 10.55 -0.39 0.78
N THR A 214 10.32 0.78 1.39
CA THR A 214 9.06 1.52 1.32
C THR A 214 8.74 1.89 -0.12
N ARG A 215 9.72 2.34 -0.90
CA ARG A 215 9.54 2.70 -2.31
C ARG A 215 8.91 1.57 -3.13
N GLN A 216 9.42 0.34 -2.99
CA GLN A 216 8.88 -0.82 -3.70
C GLN A 216 7.42 -1.13 -3.32
N LEU A 217 7.07 -0.93 -2.04
CA LEU A 217 5.70 -1.15 -1.54
C LEU A 217 4.73 -0.08 -2.07
N LEU A 218 5.16 1.19 -2.09
CA LEU A 218 4.37 2.30 -2.63
C LEU A 218 4.17 2.17 -4.14
N GLU A 219 5.23 1.86 -4.89
CA GLU A 219 5.14 1.61 -6.33
C GLU A 219 4.25 0.41 -6.65
N TYR A 220 4.27 -0.64 -5.81
CA TYR A 220 3.34 -1.76 -5.91
C TYR A 220 1.88 -1.31 -5.76
N ASN A 221 1.56 -0.53 -4.72
CA ASN A 221 0.19 -0.08 -4.46
C ASN A 221 -0.32 0.83 -5.58
N ALA A 222 0.49 1.79 -6.02
CA ALA A 222 0.16 2.68 -7.14
C ALA A 222 -0.12 1.88 -8.43
N ARG A 223 0.77 0.93 -8.76
CA ARG A 223 0.59 0.05 -9.93
C ARG A 223 -0.69 -0.78 -9.83
N ARG A 224 -0.95 -1.41 -8.68
CA ARG A 224 -2.17 -2.19 -8.45
C ARG A 224 -3.42 -1.34 -8.68
N LYS A 225 -3.44 -0.13 -8.14
CA LYS A 225 -4.59 0.78 -8.25
C LYS A 225 -4.83 1.25 -9.69
N HIS A 226 -3.77 1.59 -10.44
CA HIS A 226 -3.90 1.92 -11.87
C HIS A 226 -4.54 0.78 -12.67
N TRP A 227 -4.16 -0.47 -12.39
CA TRP A 227 -4.77 -1.62 -13.04
C TRP A 227 -6.21 -1.87 -12.60
N GLU A 228 -6.54 -1.66 -11.33
CA GLU A 228 -7.91 -1.74 -10.82
C GLU A 228 -8.86 -0.79 -11.57
N VAL A 229 -8.42 0.46 -11.80
CA VAL A 229 -9.15 1.43 -12.63
C VAL A 229 -9.23 0.97 -14.09
N TRP A 230 -8.14 0.49 -14.67
CA TRP A 230 -8.14 0.01 -16.06
C TRP A 230 -9.12 -1.15 -16.30
N TYR A 231 -9.26 -2.05 -15.32
CA TYR A 231 -10.18 -3.19 -15.37
C TYR A 231 -11.66 -2.79 -15.45
N GLU A 232 -12.03 -1.62 -14.94
CA GLU A 232 -13.42 -1.14 -15.01
C GLU A 232 -13.82 -0.83 -16.46
N GLY A 233 -12.87 -0.38 -17.30
CA GLY A 233 -13.11 -0.09 -18.71
C GLY A 233 -13.00 -1.27 -19.67
N HIS A 234 -12.50 -2.44 -19.24
CA HIS A 234 -12.08 -3.52 -20.15
C HIS A 234 -12.62 -4.91 -19.75
N VAL A 235 -13.90 -5.17 -19.97
CA VAL A 235 -14.58 -6.40 -19.51
C VAL A 235 -13.94 -7.70 -20.04
N PHE A 236 -13.61 -7.76 -21.34
CA PHE A 236 -13.06 -8.99 -21.97
C PHE A 236 -11.60 -9.26 -21.61
N LEU A 237 -10.76 -8.21 -21.54
CA LEU A 237 -9.33 -8.35 -21.24
C LEU A 237 -9.03 -8.35 -19.73
N LYS A 238 -9.98 -7.94 -18.88
CA LYS A 238 -9.81 -7.91 -17.42
C LYS A 238 -9.35 -9.24 -16.86
N TRP A 239 -9.99 -10.35 -17.25
CA TRP A 239 -9.69 -11.66 -16.68
C TRP A 239 -8.25 -12.13 -16.96
N PRO A 240 -7.77 -12.19 -18.22
CA PRO A 240 -6.39 -12.63 -18.49
C PRO A 240 -5.34 -11.69 -17.88
N VAL A 241 -5.57 -10.37 -17.93
CA VAL A 241 -4.62 -9.38 -17.40
C VAL A 241 -4.56 -9.43 -15.86
N LYS A 242 -5.71 -9.52 -15.19
CA LYS A 242 -5.77 -9.64 -13.73
C LYS A 242 -5.09 -10.91 -13.25
N TRP A 243 -5.26 -12.02 -13.97
CA TRP A 243 -4.60 -13.28 -13.68
C TRP A 243 -3.08 -13.16 -13.76
N PHE A 244 -2.55 -12.55 -14.84
CA PHE A 244 -1.12 -12.27 -14.99
C PHE A 244 -0.54 -11.44 -13.83
N TRP A 245 -1.22 -10.35 -13.46
CA TRP A 245 -0.73 -9.49 -12.38
C TRP A 245 -0.82 -10.12 -11.01
N ALA A 246 -1.84 -10.95 -10.75
CA ALA A 246 -1.92 -11.74 -9.53
C ALA A 246 -0.74 -12.72 -9.42
N LEU A 247 -0.40 -13.36 -10.53
CA LEU A 247 0.67 -14.33 -10.62
C LEU A 247 2.05 -13.73 -10.37
N SER A 248 2.30 -12.57 -10.97
CA SER A 248 3.55 -11.82 -10.79
C SER A 248 3.65 -11.05 -9.47
N ASP A 249 2.63 -11.12 -8.60
CA ASP A 249 2.48 -10.28 -7.42
C ASP A 249 2.69 -8.80 -7.75
N TYR A 250 2.05 -8.31 -8.82
CA TYR A 250 2.28 -6.98 -9.38
C TYR A 250 3.74 -6.55 -9.45
N GLY A 251 4.65 -7.51 -9.66
CA GLY A 251 6.08 -7.29 -9.70
C GLY A 251 6.72 -6.93 -8.35
N LEU A 252 6.24 -7.47 -7.23
CA LEU A 252 6.89 -7.36 -5.91
C LEU A 252 7.73 -8.60 -5.57
N SER A 253 7.17 -9.80 -5.72
CA SER A 253 7.80 -11.04 -5.26
C SER A 253 8.52 -11.80 -6.39
N THR A 254 9.85 -11.69 -6.45
CA THR A 254 10.69 -12.46 -7.38
C THR A 254 10.51 -13.98 -7.20
N LEU A 255 10.46 -14.44 -5.94
CA LEU A 255 10.27 -15.86 -5.63
C LEU A 255 8.91 -16.39 -6.12
N ARG A 256 7.85 -15.56 -6.09
CA ARG A 256 6.54 -15.97 -6.60
C ARG A 256 6.57 -16.19 -8.10
N VAL A 257 7.21 -15.29 -8.85
CA VAL A 257 7.39 -15.42 -10.31
C VAL A 257 8.16 -16.71 -10.63
N MET A 258 9.27 -16.97 -9.93
CA MET A 258 10.06 -18.21 -10.13
C MET A 258 9.26 -19.48 -9.84
N LYS A 259 8.48 -19.49 -8.75
CA LYS A 259 7.62 -20.63 -8.40
C LYS A 259 6.60 -20.92 -9.49
N TRP A 260 5.93 -19.89 -10.00
CA TRP A 260 4.96 -20.07 -11.08
C TRP A 260 5.61 -20.51 -12.38
N PHE A 261 6.77 -19.98 -12.73
CA PHE A 261 7.55 -20.45 -13.87
C PHE A 261 7.82 -21.95 -13.78
N LEU A 262 8.30 -22.43 -12.62
CA LEU A 262 8.56 -23.86 -12.40
C LEU A 262 7.28 -24.70 -12.41
N ILE A 263 6.19 -24.21 -11.81
CA ILE A 263 4.88 -24.89 -11.80
C ILE A 263 4.39 -25.10 -13.23
N PHE A 264 4.44 -24.08 -14.09
CA PHE A 264 4.02 -24.24 -15.48
C PHE A 264 4.95 -25.12 -16.29
N ALA A 265 6.26 -25.03 -16.05
CA ALA A 265 7.22 -25.92 -16.71
C ALA A 265 6.88 -27.40 -16.41
N ILE A 266 6.59 -27.72 -15.15
CA ILE A 266 6.17 -29.07 -14.77
C ILE A 266 4.79 -29.42 -15.35
N PHE A 267 3.83 -28.50 -15.31
CA PHE A 267 2.48 -28.71 -15.84
C PHE A 267 2.53 -29.11 -17.33
N PHE A 268 3.21 -28.34 -18.18
CA PHE A 268 3.31 -28.68 -19.60
C PHE A 268 4.11 -29.95 -19.83
N ALA A 269 5.16 -30.22 -19.04
CA ALA A 269 5.91 -31.47 -19.13
C ALA A 269 5.00 -32.69 -18.89
N VAL A 270 4.12 -32.61 -17.89
CA VAL A 270 3.12 -33.65 -17.62
C VAL A 270 2.13 -33.79 -18.77
N VAL A 271 1.64 -32.68 -19.34
CA VAL A 271 0.74 -32.71 -20.50
C VAL A 271 1.40 -33.39 -21.70
N TYR A 272 2.65 -33.04 -22.02
CA TYR A 272 3.40 -33.65 -23.12
C TYR A 272 3.64 -35.14 -22.91
N TYR A 273 4.03 -35.53 -21.70
CA TYR A 273 4.25 -36.93 -21.35
C TYR A 273 2.96 -37.74 -21.45
N LEU A 274 1.86 -37.28 -20.85
CA LEU A 274 0.58 -38.00 -20.86
C LEU A 274 0.01 -38.13 -22.27
N TRP A 275 0.11 -37.07 -23.08
CA TRP A 275 -0.35 -37.13 -24.46
C TRP A 275 0.47 -38.16 -25.25
N GLY A 276 1.80 -38.09 -25.22
CA GLY A 276 2.61 -39.06 -25.97
C GLY A 276 2.50 -40.49 -25.42
N ALA A 277 2.33 -40.67 -24.11
CA ALA A 277 2.08 -41.98 -23.51
C ALA A 277 0.74 -42.58 -23.97
N PHE A 278 -0.30 -41.76 -24.09
CA PHE A 278 -1.58 -42.17 -24.64
C PHE A 278 -1.46 -42.58 -26.11
N ASP A 279 -0.78 -41.77 -26.93
CA ASP A 279 -0.57 -42.09 -28.34
C ASP A 279 0.26 -43.38 -28.53
N TYR A 280 1.31 -43.57 -27.73
CA TYR A 280 2.21 -44.70 -27.83
C TYR A 280 1.60 -46.00 -27.29
N HIS A 281 1.06 -45.99 -26.06
CA HIS A 281 0.57 -47.20 -25.40
C HIS A 281 -0.87 -47.56 -25.73
N PHE A 282 -1.75 -46.56 -25.96
CA PHE A 282 -3.18 -46.80 -26.14
C PHE A 282 -3.60 -46.80 -27.61
N LEU A 283 -3.05 -45.88 -28.41
CA LEU A 283 -3.36 -45.77 -29.84
C LEU A 283 -2.38 -46.54 -30.75
N GLY A 284 -1.27 -47.08 -30.20
CA GLY A 284 -0.29 -47.86 -30.95
C GLY A 284 0.47 -47.05 -32.01
N ILE A 285 0.63 -45.74 -31.81
CA ILE A 285 1.30 -44.85 -32.76
C ILE A 285 2.80 -44.84 -32.45
N GLU A 286 3.56 -45.69 -33.16
CA GLU A 286 4.98 -45.90 -32.86
C GLU A 286 5.93 -44.93 -33.58
N SER A 287 5.53 -44.34 -34.71
CA SER A 287 6.46 -43.52 -35.52
C SER A 287 6.65 -42.10 -34.97
N ARG A 288 5.59 -41.45 -34.47
CA ARG A 288 5.60 -40.08 -33.92
C ARG A 288 4.50 -39.89 -32.86
N PRO A 289 4.67 -40.46 -31.65
CA PRO A 289 3.70 -40.30 -30.57
C PRO A 289 3.75 -38.89 -29.96
N GLY A 290 2.59 -38.34 -29.59
CA GLY A 290 2.46 -37.07 -28.88
C GLY A 290 2.54 -35.81 -29.76
N ILE A 291 2.76 -34.68 -29.09
CA ILE A 291 3.02 -33.37 -29.73
C ILE A 291 4.48 -33.27 -30.18
N VAL A 292 5.40 -33.81 -29.36
CA VAL A 292 6.84 -33.75 -29.57
C VAL A 292 7.29 -35.10 -30.12
N SER A 293 7.59 -35.16 -31.42
CA SER A 293 7.97 -36.38 -32.14
C SER A 293 9.13 -37.13 -31.49
N SER A 294 10.11 -36.38 -30.99
CA SER A 294 11.34 -36.93 -30.43
C SER A 294 11.21 -37.41 -28.99
N LEU A 295 10.05 -37.32 -28.33
CA LEU A 295 9.93 -37.54 -26.89
C LEU A 295 10.15 -39.02 -26.49
N PHE A 296 9.45 -39.93 -27.18
CA PHE A 296 9.45 -41.37 -26.91
C PHE A 296 10.30 -42.17 -27.89
N VAL A 297 10.69 -41.57 -29.02
CA VAL A 297 11.42 -42.21 -30.10
C VAL A 297 12.56 -41.29 -30.54
N LEU A 298 13.73 -41.84 -30.85
CA LEU A 298 14.87 -41.07 -31.37
C LEU A 298 14.64 -40.76 -32.86
N GLU A 299 14.78 -39.50 -33.27
CA GLU A 299 14.49 -39.08 -34.66
C GLU A 299 15.44 -39.68 -35.70
N GLU A 300 16.69 -39.97 -35.32
CA GLU A 300 17.70 -40.52 -36.23
C GLU A 300 17.59 -42.04 -36.42
N THR A 301 17.26 -42.77 -35.35
CA THR A 301 17.28 -44.25 -35.33
C THR A 301 15.89 -44.89 -35.27
N ASN A 302 14.84 -44.10 -35.01
CA ASN A 302 13.48 -44.56 -34.75
C ASN A 302 13.38 -45.61 -33.63
N GLU A 303 14.35 -45.64 -32.71
CA GLU A 303 14.38 -46.55 -31.57
C GLU A 303 13.63 -45.97 -30.37
N PRO A 304 12.97 -46.82 -29.56
CA PRO A 304 12.26 -46.39 -28.37
C PRO A 304 13.23 -45.93 -27.29
N VAL A 305 12.84 -44.85 -26.62
CA VAL A 305 13.61 -44.23 -25.54
C VAL A 305 13.34 -44.97 -24.23
N SER A 306 14.35 -45.07 -23.36
CA SER A 306 14.18 -45.69 -22.04
C SER A 306 13.06 -45.02 -21.24
N SER A 307 12.22 -45.81 -20.57
CA SER A 307 11.00 -45.33 -19.89
C SER A 307 11.28 -44.24 -18.85
N GLY A 308 12.46 -44.23 -18.22
CA GLY A 308 12.86 -43.20 -17.26
C GLY A 308 13.31 -41.88 -17.89
N GLN A 309 13.69 -41.88 -19.18
CA GLN A 309 14.17 -40.70 -19.88
C GLN A 309 13.02 -39.85 -20.44
N ALA A 310 11.89 -40.46 -20.81
CA ALA A 310 10.75 -39.73 -21.40
C ALA A 310 10.21 -38.58 -20.51
N PRO A 311 10.02 -38.75 -19.18
CA PRO A 311 9.61 -37.64 -18.30
C PRO A 311 10.66 -36.52 -18.20
N VAL A 312 11.95 -36.88 -18.18
CA VAL A 312 13.06 -35.90 -18.12
C VAL A 312 13.14 -35.09 -19.40
N ARG A 313 12.96 -35.75 -20.56
CA ARG A 313 12.90 -35.08 -21.87
C ARG A 313 11.69 -34.16 -21.99
N ALA A 314 10.54 -34.54 -21.43
CA ALA A 314 9.35 -33.69 -21.39
C ALA A 314 9.57 -32.43 -20.55
N LEU A 315 10.25 -32.56 -19.40
CA LEU A 315 10.61 -31.41 -18.57
C LEU A 315 11.61 -30.50 -19.26
N TYR A 316 12.66 -31.06 -19.86
CA TYR A 316 13.64 -30.31 -20.63
C TYR A 316 12.98 -29.53 -21.77
N PHE A 317 12.16 -30.20 -22.58
CA PHE A 317 11.40 -29.57 -23.66
C PHE A 317 10.54 -28.43 -23.14
N SER A 318 9.78 -28.66 -22.06
CA SER A 318 8.92 -27.64 -21.48
C SER A 318 9.68 -26.39 -21.01
N ILE A 319 10.82 -26.56 -20.31
CA ILE A 319 11.66 -25.44 -19.86
C ILE A 319 12.23 -24.69 -21.05
N VAL A 320 12.71 -25.41 -22.07
CA VAL A 320 13.28 -24.82 -23.28
C VAL A 320 12.23 -24.01 -24.05
N THR A 321 11.02 -24.55 -24.22
CA THR A 321 9.90 -23.85 -24.87
C THR A 321 9.48 -22.60 -24.08
N MET A 322 9.50 -22.65 -22.74
CA MET A 322 9.20 -21.48 -21.91
C MET A 322 10.33 -20.43 -21.86
N THR A 323 11.59 -20.84 -22.06
CA THR A 323 12.75 -19.93 -22.08
C THR A 323 13.11 -19.44 -23.48
N THR A 324 12.52 -20.00 -24.53
CA THR A 324 12.78 -19.68 -25.95
C THR A 324 14.23 -19.88 -26.38
N LEU A 325 15.02 -20.61 -25.57
CA LEU A 325 16.42 -20.97 -25.85
C LEU A 325 16.54 -22.22 -26.76
N GLY A 326 15.45 -22.63 -27.40
CA GLY A 326 15.31 -23.93 -28.06
C GLY A 326 15.26 -23.87 -29.58
N PHE A 327 16.16 -24.64 -30.19
CA PHE A 327 16.37 -24.91 -31.61
C PHE A 327 15.20 -25.62 -32.32
N GLY A 328 15.11 -25.35 -33.63
CA GLY A 328 14.59 -26.28 -34.64
C GLY A 328 13.08 -26.31 -34.78
N ASP A 329 12.62 -26.66 -35.98
CA ASP A 329 11.21 -26.80 -36.33
C ASP A 329 10.42 -27.62 -35.28
N MET A 330 9.75 -26.93 -34.36
CA MET A 330 8.79 -27.53 -33.45
C MET A 330 7.51 -27.85 -34.23
N TYR A 331 7.57 -28.84 -35.11
CA TYR A 331 6.38 -29.34 -35.75
C TYR A 331 5.54 -30.05 -34.69
N ALA A 332 4.44 -29.43 -34.27
CA ALA A 332 3.36 -30.17 -33.63
C ALA A 332 2.74 -31.09 -34.69
N ASN A 333 3.39 -32.25 -34.88
CA ASN A 333 2.89 -33.39 -35.64
C ASN A 333 2.56 -33.07 -37.13
N VAL A 334 3.56 -33.12 -38.03
CA VAL A 334 3.27 -33.19 -39.48
C VAL A 334 2.78 -34.61 -39.79
N ALA A 335 1.47 -34.76 -39.88
CA ALA A 335 0.85 -35.98 -40.38
C ALA A 335 1.33 -36.23 -41.82
N THR A 336 2.10 -37.29 -42.04
CA THR A 336 2.62 -37.60 -43.38
C THR A 336 1.93 -38.81 -44.02
N LYS A 337 0.89 -39.42 -43.41
CA LYS A 337 0.21 -40.56 -44.06
C LYS A 337 -1.19 -40.98 -43.58
N ILE A 338 -1.90 -40.17 -42.79
CA ILE A 338 -3.27 -40.50 -42.35
C ILE A 338 -4.17 -39.27 -42.56
N ASP A 339 -4.90 -39.24 -43.69
CA ASP A 339 -5.94 -38.25 -44.00
C ASP A 339 -7.21 -38.53 -43.17
N ASN A 340 -7.15 -38.36 -41.85
CA ASN A 340 -8.30 -38.47 -40.97
C ASN A 340 -8.50 -37.20 -40.15
N MET A 341 -9.76 -36.83 -39.89
CA MET A 341 -10.17 -35.68 -39.08
C MET A 341 -9.42 -35.59 -37.73
N TYR A 342 -9.11 -36.73 -37.12
CA TYR A 342 -8.33 -36.84 -35.88
C TYR A 342 -6.88 -36.32 -36.00
N ALA A 343 -6.21 -36.53 -37.14
CA ALA A 343 -4.84 -36.07 -37.35
C ALA A 343 -4.78 -34.53 -37.44
N ASN A 344 -5.75 -33.93 -38.14
CA ASN A 344 -5.90 -32.48 -38.22
C ASN A 344 -6.20 -31.86 -36.85
N MET A 345 -7.09 -32.47 -36.07
CA MET A 345 -7.42 -31.97 -34.73
C MET A 345 -6.23 -32.05 -33.77
N ARG A 346 -5.43 -33.12 -33.83
CA ARG A 346 -4.18 -33.25 -33.05
C ARG A 346 -3.15 -32.19 -33.40
N CYS A 347 -2.95 -31.93 -34.70
CA CYS A 347 -2.05 -30.90 -35.19
C CYS A 347 -2.47 -29.51 -34.68
N VAL A 348 -3.74 -29.14 -34.84
CA VAL A 348 -4.27 -27.83 -34.38
C VAL A 348 -4.14 -27.68 -32.86
N CYS A 349 -4.56 -28.69 -32.09
CA CYS A 349 -4.47 -28.66 -30.63
C CYS A 349 -3.01 -28.60 -30.13
N GLY A 350 -2.09 -29.30 -30.78
CA GLY A 350 -0.66 -29.26 -30.45
C GLY A 350 -0.04 -27.88 -30.71
N HIS A 351 -0.32 -27.27 -31.86
CA HIS A 351 0.14 -25.92 -32.19
C HIS A 351 -0.44 -24.86 -31.24
N LEU A 352 -1.73 -24.97 -30.88
CA LEU A 352 -2.36 -24.07 -29.91
C LEU A 352 -1.73 -24.19 -28.52
N LEU A 353 -1.46 -25.42 -28.05
CA LEU A 353 -0.81 -25.65 -26.76
C LEU A 353 0.60 -25.06 -26.72
N LEU A 354 1.42 -25.31 -27.75
CA LEU A 354 2.75 -24.73 -27.87
C LEU A 354 2.70 -23.21 -27.90
N THR A 355 1.78 -22.63 -28.67
CA THR A 355 1.59 -21.17 -28.75
C THR A 355 1.26 -20.58 -27.39
N ILE A 356 0.34 -21.19 -26.64
CA ILE A 356 0.00 -20.77 -25.28
C ILE A 356 1.22 -20.88 -24.35
N GLN A 357 1.97 -21.98 -24.41
CA GLN A 357 3.16 -22.16 -23.59
C GLN A 357 4.22 -21.11 -23.88
N VAL A 358 4.50 -20.83 -25.16
CA VAL A 358 5.49 -19.83 -25.58
C VAL A 358 5.08 -18.44 -25.12
N ILE A 359 3.82 -18.03 -25.34
CA ILE A 359 3.31 -16.74 -24.87
C ILE A 359 3.45 -16.61 -23.35
N MET A 360 3.06 -17.65 -22.60
CA MET A 360 3.19 -17.64 -21.14
C MET A 360 4.65 -17.62 -20.70
N GLY A 361 5.53 -18.35 -21.40
CA GLY A 361 6.97 -18.33 -21.20
C GLY A 361 7.56 -16.93 -21.33
N TYR A 362 7.27 -16.23 -22.43
CA TYR A 362 7.69 -14.84 -22.65
C TYR A 362 7.23 -13.90 -21.55
N VAL A 363 5.96 -14.01 -21.15
CA VAL A 363 5.36 -13.15 -20.14
C VAL A 363 6.03 -13.35 -18.76
N LEU A 364 6.28 -14.60 -18.37
CA LEU A 364 6.92 -14.92 -17.09
C LEU A 364 8.42 -14.63 -17.10
N LEU A 365 9.11 -14.94 -18.21
CA LEU A 365 10.52 -14.64 -18.37
C LEU A 365 10.75 -13.13 -18.39
N GLY A 366 9.93 -12.37 -19.10
CA GLY A 366 9.94 -10.91 -19.08
C GLY A 366 9.75 -10.36 -17.66
N ALA A 367 8.74 -10.84 -16.94
CA ALA A 367 8.52 -10.46 -15.54
C ALA A 367 9.72 -10.79 -14.64
N LEU A 368 10.35 -11.96 -14.85
CA LEU A 368 11.52 -12.40 -14.09
C LEU A 368 12.75 -11.53 -14.39
N VAL A 369 13.03 -11.23 -15.67
CA VAL A 369 14.12 -10.34 -16.08
C VAL A 369 13.92 -8.94 -15.52
N THR A 370 12.71 -8.38 -15.59
CA THR A 370 12.41 -7.09 -14.97
C THR A 370 12.64 -7.12 -13.45
N ARG A 371 12.25 -8.19 -12.76
CA ARG A 371 12.50 -8.33 -11.33
C ARG A 371 13.97 -8.48 -10.99
N PHE A 372 14.76 -9.19 -11.80
CA PHE A 372 16.21 -9.24 -11.62
C PHE A 372 16.83 -7.86 -11.84
N ALA A 373 16.43 -7.13 -12.88
CA ALA A 373 16.89 -5.76 -13.11
C ALA A 373 16.60 -4.89 -11.87
N VAL A 374 15.37 -4.92 -11.34
CA VAL A 374 15.01 -4.21 -10.11
C VAL A 374 15.85 -4.68 -8.92
N LEU A 375 16.12 -5.97 -8.77
CA LEU A 375 16.95 -6.49 -7.67
C LEU A 375 18.39 -5.97 -7.73
N PHE A 376 18.95 -5.81 -8.93
CA PHE A 376 20.31 -5.28 -9.12
C PHE A 376 20.38 -3.74 -9.04
N THR A 377 19.29 -3.04 -9.36
CA THR A 377 19.24 -1.57 -9.32
C THR A 377 18.67 -0.99 -8.03
N ALA A 378 17.86 -1.76 -7.29
CA ALA A 378 17.29 -1.31 -6.04
C ALA A 378 18.39 -1.22 -4.98
N GLY A 379 18.43 -0.12 -4.24
CA GLY A 379 19.39 0.10 -3.15
C GLY A 379 19.21 -0.79 -1.91
N GLY A 380 18.41 -1.87 -1.99
CA GLY A 380 18.11 -2.74 -0.86
C GLY A 380 17.05 -3.82 -1.15
N PRO A 381 16.83 -4.76 -0.21
CA PRO A 381 15.83 -5.82 -0.34
C PRO A 381 14.40 -5.25 -0.44
N ALA A 382 13.47 -6.05 -0.96
CA ALA A 382 12.06 -5.68 -0.98
C ALA A 382 11.51 -5.49 0.44
N GLY A 383 10.75 -4.41 0.64
CA GLY A 383 10.02 -4.18 1.88
C GLY A 383 8.96 -5.26 2.13
N LYS A 384 8.42 -5.29 3.35
CA LYS A 384 7.29 -6.15 3.73
C LYS A 384 6.12 -5.27 4.12
N PHE A 385 4.94 -5.60 3.59
CA PHE A 385 3.71 -4.99 4.08
C PHE A 385 3.46 -5.39 5.53
N GLU A 386 2.97 -4.44 6.30
CA GLU A 386 2.36 -4.72 7.59
C GLU A 386 1.10 -5.58 7.41
N PRO A 387 0.78 -6.46 8.38
CA PRO A 387 -0.48 -7.18 8.38
C PRO A 387 -1.64 -6.18 8.45
N ILE A 388 -2.70 -6.49 7.71
CA ILE A 388 -3.97 -5.81 7.86
C ILE A 388 -4.61 -6.37 9.14
N ASP A 389 -4.83 -5.50 10.11
CA ASP A 389 -5.58 -5.85 11.31
C ASP A 389 -6.99 -6.27 10.88
N LYS A 390 -7.36 -7.52 11.17
CA LYS A 390 -8.57 -8.18 10.64
C LYS A 390 -9.87 -7.53 11.14
N ASP A 391 -9.80 -6.56 12.04
CA ASP A 391 -10.93 -6.00 12.76
C ASP A 391 -11.63 -4.81 12.07
N ILE A 392 -11.12 -4.32 10.92
CA ILE A 392 -11.75 -3.19 10.18
C ILE A 392 -12.72 -3.67 9.09
N LYS A 393 -13.07 -4.96 9.01
CA LYS A 393 -13.95 -5.51 7.97
C LYS A 393 -15.46 -5.41 8.23
N THR A 394 -15.94 -4.68 9.23
CA THR A 394 -17.38 -4.66 9.58
C THR A 394 -18.14 -3.37 9.28
N ASN A 395 -17.53 -2.28 8.80
CA ASN A 395 -18.25 -1.00 8.66
C ASN A 395 -18.22 -0.32 7.28
N VAL A 396 -18.14 -1.07 6.18
CA VAL A 396 -18.59 -0.55 4.87
C VAL A 396 -19.44 -1.61 4.18
N LYS A 397 -20.69 -1.72 4.62
CA LYS A 397 -21.80 -2.15 3.77
C LYS A 397 -22.56 -0.88 3.37
N THR A 398 -22.50 -0.53 2.09
CA THR A 398 -23.64 -0.07 1.30
C THR A 398 -23.28 -0.18 -0.16
#